data_AF-A0A9W9KVX5-F1
#
_entry.id   AF-A0A9W9KVX5-F1
#
_cell.length_a   1.000
_cell.length_b   1.000
_cell.length_c   1.000
_cell.angle_alpha   90.00
_cell.angle_beta   90.00
_cell.angle_gamma   90.00
#
_symmetry.space_group_name_H-M   'P 1'
#
loop_
_entity.id
_entity.type
_entity.pdbx_description
1 polymer ?
#
loop_
_entity_poly.entity_id
_entity_poly.type
_entity_poly.pdbx_seq_one_letter_code
_entity_poly.pdbx_strand_id
1 'polypeptide(L)'
;MQQIQLLVRCSLHAITSTEWTNTTSDSAIKSKLNYLTNNVISQWRAVCPNSGAYMSESDIQESDFQLAFYGSNYERLYKLKQRYDPKSFFYAPTGVGSEE
;
A
#
# COMPACT_ATOMS: atom_id res chain seq x y z
N MET A 1 14.07 -10.37 -3.70
CA MET A 1 13.05 -9.71 -2.86
C MET A 1 11.78 -9.61 -3.68
N GLN A 2 10.62 -9.59 -3.03
CA GLN A 2 9.30 -9.66 -3.68
C GLN A 2 8.46 -8.49 -3.15
N GLN A 3 7.78 -7.76 -4.03
CA GLN A 3 6.79 -6.74 -3.66
C GLN A 3 5.40 -7.34 -3.87
N ILE A 4 4.54 -7.19 -2.87
CA ILE A 4 3.24 -7.87 -2.76
C ILE A 4 2.15 -6.81 -2.64
N GLN A 5 1.01 -7.00 -3.30
CA GLN A 5 -0.17 -6.15 -3.05
C GLN A 5 -1.46 -6.95 -2.99
N LEU A 6 -2.32 -6.56 -2.04
CA LEU A 6 -3.52 -7.27 -1.66
C LEU A 6 -4.79 -6.45 -1.93
N LEU A 7 -5.91 -7.11 -2.23
CA LEU A 7 -7.25 -6.56 -2.01
C LEU A 7 -8.07 -7.29 -0.93
N VAL A 8 -8.78 -6.54 -0.08
CA VAL A 8 -9.73 -6.99 0.98
C VAL A 8 -11.09 -6.33 0.72
N ARG A 9 -12.22 -7.04 0.87
CA ARG A 9 -13.62 -6.63 0.54
C ARG A 9 -14.07 -6.85 -0.91
N CYS A 10 -13.18 -7.30 -1.79
CA CYS A 10 -13.58 -8.19 -2.87
C CYS A 10 -13.90 -9.55 -2.20
N SER A 11 -14.84 -10.38 -2.68
CA SER A 11 -15.19 -11.68 -2.03
C SER A 11 -14.03 -12.70 -1.96
N LEU A 12 -12.83 -12.27 -2.36
CA LEU A 12 -11.58 -13.00 -2.41
C LEU A 12 -10.48 -12.13 -1.80
N HIS A 13 -9.61 -12.77 -1.01
CA HIS A 13 -8.31 -12.25 -0.63
C HIS A 13 -7.29 -12.82 -1.62
N ALA A 14 -6.61 -11.97 -2.37
CA ALA A 14 -5.66 -12.40 -3.39
C ALA A 14 -4.41 -11.52 -3.37
N ILE A 15 -3.28 -12.15 -3.71
CA ILE A 15 -1.96 -11.55 -3.74
C ILE A 15 -1.44 -11.59 -5.18
N THR A 16 -0.95 -10.45 -5.67
CA THR A 16 -0.06 -10.42 -6.84
C THR A 16 1.31 -9.91 -6.43
N SER A 17 2.34 -10.40 -7.11
CA SER A 17 3.71 -9.98 -6.87
C SER A 17 4.52 -9.88 -8.16
N THR A 18 5.65 -9.17 -8.08
CA THR A 18 6.71 -9.19 -9.09
C THR A 18 8.02 -9.66 -8.47
N GLU A 19 8.87 -10.27 -9.29
CA GLU A 19 10.12 -10.89 -8.86
C GLU A 19 11.34 -10.30 -9.58
N TRP A 20 12.49 -10.41 -8.91
CA TRP A 20 13.81 -10.03 -9.41
C TRP A 20 14.93 -10.80 -8.69
N THR A 21 16.10 -10.84 -9.31
CA THR A 21 17.31 -11.49 -8.77
C THR A 21 18.18 -10.52 -7.98
N ASN A 22 19.15 -11.02 -7.22
CA ASN A 22 20.13 -10.20 -6.50
C ASN A 22 21.09 -9.41 -7.42
N THR A 23 21.09 -9.70 -8.72
CA THR A 23 21.89 -9.01 -9.75
C THR A 23 21.09 -7.97 -10.54
N THR A 24 19.79 -7.84 -10.30
CA THR A 24 18.94 -6.87 -11.01
C THR A 24 19.28 -5.44 -10.53
N SER A 25 19.45 -4.49 -11.45
CA SER A 25 19.74 -3.09 -11.10
C SER A 25 18.54 -2.42 -10.43
N ASP A 26 18.81 -1.43 -9.58
CA ASP A 26 17.76 -0.64 -8.90
C ASP A 26 16.79 0.03 -9.88
N SER A 27 17.29 0.50 -11.03
CA SER A 27 16.46 1.08 -12.08
C SER A 27 15.49 0.07 -12.70
N ALA A 28 15.92 -1.17 -12.89
CA ALA A 28 15.08 -2.25 -13.40
C ALA A 28 14.08 -2.73 -12.34
N ILE A 29 14.50 -2.81 -11.07
CA ILE A 29 13.61 -3.09 -9.93
C ILE A 29 12.51 -2.02 -9.90
N LYS A 30 12.88 -0.73 -9.84
CA LYS A 30 11.92 0.38 -9.81
C LYS A 30 10.94 0.36 -10.99
N SER A 31 11.41 0.02 -12.19
CA SER A 31 10.56 -0.12 -13.37
C SER A 31 9.53 -1.24 -13.21
N LYS A 32 9.93 -2.39 -12.63
CA LYS A 32 9.01 -3.49 -12.30
C LYS A 32 7.99 -3.09 -11.24
N LEU A 33 8.42 -2.40 -10.18
CA LEU A 33 7.51 -1.92 -9.13
C LEU A 33 6.48 -0.95 -9.72
N ASN A 34 6.92 0.03 -10.51
CA ASN A 34 6.02 0.98 -11.18
C ASN A 34 5.00 0.28 -12.08
N TYR A 35 5.41 -0.75 -12.82
CA TYR A 35 4.49 -1.52 -13.66
C TYR A 35 3.47 -2.29 -12.82
N LEU A 36 3.90 -2.93 -11.73
CA LEU A 36 3.01 -3.61 -10.80
C LEU A 36 1.94 -2.63 -10.26
N THR A 37 2.36 -1.49 -9.71
CA THR A 37 1.46 -0.49 -9.11
C THR A 37 0.47 0.12 -10.11
N ASN A 38 0.99 0.56 -11.26
CA ASN A 38 0.22 1.41 -12.18
C ASN A 38 -0.53 0.62 -13.26
N ASN A 39 -0.12 -0.60 -13.58
CA ASN A 39 -0.74 -1.41 -14.63
C ASN A 39 -1.50 -2.61 -14.06
N VAL A 40 -0.89 -3.38 -13.16
CA VAL A 40 -1.50 -4.62 -12.67
C VAL A 40 -2.51 -4.30 -11.56
N ILE A 41 -2.09 -3.54 -10.55
CA ILE A 41 -2.97 -3.25 -9.41
C ILE A 41 -4.05 -2.23 -9.75
N SER A 42 -3.82 -1.35 -10.74
CA SER A 42 -4.89 -0.49 -11.25
C SER A 42 -6.07 -1.29 -11.83
N GLN A 43 -5.82 -2.43 -12.47
CA GLN A 43 -6.89 -3.33 -12.94
C GLN A 43 -7.65 -3.97 -11.78
N TRP A 44 -6.95 -4.32 -10.71
CA TRP A 44 -7.56 -4.88 -9.50
C TRP A 44 -8.49 -3.86 -8.85
N ARG A 45 -8.05 -2.60 -8.72
CA ARG A 45 -8.88 -1.49 -8.24
C ARG A 45 -10.11 -1.28 -9.13
N ALA A 46 -9.97 -1.40 -10.44
CA ALA A 46 -11.08 -1.24 -11.37
C ALA A 46 -12.16 -2.35 -11.24
N VAL A 47 -11.75 -3.59 -10.95
CA VAL A 47 -12.68 -4.72 -10.74
C VAL A 47 -13.41 -4.63 -9.40
N CYS A 48 -12.72 -4.19 -8.35
CA CYS A 48 -13.26 -4.10 -6.99
C CYS A 48 -13.04 -2.69 -6.40
N PRO A 49 -13.76 -1.65 -6.87
CA PRO A 49 -13.47 -0.25 -6.54
C PRO A 49 -13.71 0.13 -5.08
N ASN A 50 -14.54 -0.64 -4.36
CA ASN A 50 -14.81 -0.43 -2.94
C ASN A 50 -14.00 -1.38 -2.04
N SER A 51 -12.98 -2.02 -2.59
CA SER A 51 -12.07 -2.86 -1.82
C SER A 51 -10.96 -2.04 -1.18
N GLY A 52 -10.41 -2.57 -0.09
CA GLY A 52 -9.18 -2.10 0.52
C GLY A 52 -8.03 -3.05 0.24
N ALA A 53 -6.94 -2.93 0.98
CA ALA A 53 -5.72 -3.72 0.87
C ALA A 53 -5.18 -4.00 2.28
N TYR A 54 -4.41 -5.08 2.45
CA TYR A 54 -3.83 -5.43 3.74
C TYR A 54 -2.42 -4.90 3.85
N MET A 55 -2.26 -3.89 4.70
CA MET A 55 -1.02 -3.13 4.86
C MET A 55 0.25 -4.00 5.02
N SER A 56 0.19 -5.10 5.77
CA SER A 56 1.38 -5.95 6.03
C SER A 56 1.90 -6.67 4.78
N GLU A 57 1.09 -6.77 3.73
CA GLU A 57 1.40 -7.43 2.46
C GLU A 57 0.97 -6.51 1.30
N SER A 58 1.35 -5.23 1.39
CA SER A 58 0.96 -4.25 0.38
C SER A 58 2.12 -3.46 -0.19
N ASP A 59 1.86 -2.86 -1.35
CA ASP A 59 2.79 -2.00 -2.03
C ASP A 59 2.97 -0.69 -1.26
N ILE A 60 4.23 -0.35 -0.97
CA ILE A 60 4.62 0.92 -0.37
C ILE A 60 4.26 2.14 -1.24
N GLN A 61 3.96 1.93 -2.53
CA GLN A 61 3.55 2.95 -3.50
C GLN A 61 2.02 3.04 -3.67
N GLU A 62 1.23 2.42 -2.78
CA GLU A 62 -0.23 2.57 -2.80
C GLU A 62 -0.62 4.05 -2.63
N SER A 63 -1.19 4.62 -3.69
CA SER A 63 -1.48 6.05 -3.79
C SER A 63 -2.61 6.51 -2.87
N ASP A 64 -3.55 5.63 -2.53
CA ASP A 64 -4.67 5.91 -1.62
C ASP A 64 -4.62 4.98 -0.41
N PHE A 65 -3.44 4.90 0.21
CA PHE A 65 -3.18 3.98 1.32
C PHE A 65 -4.09 4.24 2.53
N GLN A 66 -4.54 5.48 2.72
CA GLN A 66 -5.47 5.86 3.78
C GLN A 66 -6.78 5.06 3.67
N LEU A 67 -7.41 5.11 2.49
CA LEU A 67 -8.63 4.37 2.22
C LEU A 67 -8.35 2.87 2.09
N ALA A 68 -7.28 2.50 1.37
CA ALA A 68 -6.99 1.10 1.09
C ALA A 68 -6.72 0.30 2.37
N PHE A 69 -5.88 0.80 3.28
CA PHE A 69 -5.43 0.02 4.44
C PHE A 69 -6.32 0.21 5.67
N TYR A 70 -6.82 1.43 5.88
CA TYR A 70 -7.53 1.77 7.11
C TYR A 70 -9.02 2.03 6.89
N GLY A 71 -9.40 2.42 5.66
CA GLY A 71 -10.78 2.71 5.28
C GLY A 71 -11.39 3.78 6.17
N SER A 72 -12.64 3.57 6.59
CA SER A 72 -13.37 4.47 7.48
C SER A 72 -12.73 4.68 8.86
N ASN A 73 -11.73 3.88 9.23
CA ASN A 73 -11.03 4.04 10.51
C ASN A 73 -9.93 5.12 10.46
N TYR A 74 -9.53 5.57 9.27
CA TYR A 74 -8.37 6.45 9.10
C TYR A 74 -8.47 7.71 9.96
N GLU A 75 -9.60 8.42 9.89
CA GLU A 75 -9.81 9.66 10.63
C GLU A 75 -9.66 9.47 12.15
N ARG A 76 -10.18 8.36 12.70
CA ARG A 76 -10.05 8.03 14.12
C ARG A 76 -8.60 7.74 14.51
N LEU A 77 -7.90 6.96 13.69
CA LEU A 77 -6.49 6.62 13.93
C LEU A 77 -5.60 7.85 13.83
N TYR A 78 -5.84 8.72 12.86
CA TYR A 78 -5.11 9.97 12.68
C TYR A 78 -5.28 10.89 13.90
N LYS A 79 -6.49 11.04 14.44
CA LYS A 79 -6.70 11.77 15.70
C LYS A 79 -5.91 11.19 16.88
N LEU A 80 -5.79 9.86 16.96
CA LEU A 80 -4.97 9.21 17.99
C LEU A 80 -3.47 9.46 17.74
N LYS A 81 -3.02 9.37 16.49
CA LYS A 81 -1.64 9.69 16.09
C LYS A 81 -1.26 11.10 16.52
N GLN A 82 -2.08 12.10 16.21
CA GLN A 82 -1.86 13.49 16.63
C GLN A 82 -1.90 13.66 18.15
N ARG A 83 -2.70 12.87 18.88
CA ARG A 83 -2.74 12.92 20.35
C ARG A 83 -1.48 12.35 21.00
N TYR A 84 -0.95 11.24 20.47
CA TYR A 84 0.14 10.49 21.12
C TYR A 84 1.52 10.77 20.53
N ASP A 85 1.60 11.17 19.26
CA ASP A 85 2.82 11.54 18.57
C ASP A 85 2.60 12.79 17.69
N PRO A 86 2.36 13.96 18.31
CA PRO A 86 2.10 15.22 17.61
C PRO A 86 3.30 15.78 16.83
N LYS A 87 4.49 15.16 16.98
CA LYS A 87 5.71 15.57 16.28
C LYS A 87 6.11 14.59 15.18
N SER A 88 5.25 13.61 14.89
CA SER A 88 5.50 12.57 13.89
C SER A 88 6.85 11.88 14.04
N PHE A 89 7.29 11.64 15.29
CA PHE A 89 8.57 10.97 15.56
C PHE A 89 8.57 9.52 15.05
N PHE A 90 7.44 8.82 15.19
CA PHE A 90 7.26 7.47 14.67
C PHE A 90 6.75 7.53 13.24
N TYR A 91 7.67 7.66 12.28
CA TYR A 91 7.36 7.61 10.86
C TYR A 91 7.52 6.19 10.30
N ALA A 92 6.59 5.81 9.41
CA ALA A 92 6.71 4.63 8.56
C ALA A 92 6.00 4.90 7.22
N PRO A 93 6.54 4.44 6.08
CA PRO A 93 5.86 4.55 4.79
C PRO A 93 4.46 3.96 4.87
N THR A 94 3.45 4.68 4.36
CA THR A 94 2.02 4.30 4.39
C THR A 94 1.41 4.14 5.79
N GLY A 95 2.13 4.55 6.83
CA GLY A 95 1.62 4.66 8.20
C GLY A 95 0.60 5.78 8.32
N VAL A 96 -0.26 5.70 9.34
CA VAL A 96 -1.20 6.79 9.67
C VAL A 96 -0.44 8.10 9.93
N GLY A 97 -0.75 9.15 9.18
CA GLY A 97 -0.09 10.46 9.26
C GLY A 97 1.27 10.52 8.58
N SER A 98 1.59 9.60 7.68
CA SER A 98 2.86 9.61 6.91
C SER A 98 2.84 10.53 5.68
N GLU A 99 1.67 11.10 5.36
CA GLU A 99 1.44 12.08 4.30
C GLU A 99 1.77 13.53 4.68
N GLU A 100 2.11 13.78 5.94
CA GLU A 100 2.48 15.09 6.50
C GLU A 100 4.00 15.30 6.47
#